data_AF-A0A957FS11-F1
#
_entry.id   AF-A0A957FS11-F1
#
_cell.length_a   1.000
_cell.length_b   1.000
_cell.length_c   1.000
_cell.angle_alpha   90.00
_cell.angle_beta   90.00
_cell.angle_gamma   90.00
#
_symmetry.space_group_name_H-M   'P 1'
#
loop_
_entity.id
_entity.type
_entity.pdbx_description
1 polymer ?
#
loop_
_entity_poly.entity_id
_entity_poly.type
_entity_poly.pdbx_seq_one_letter_code
_entity_poly.pdbx_strand_id
1 'polypeptide(L)' 'WHGAPTAVGYEQDQSHWQLHAHFYPPLLRSATVKKFMVGFEMLGEAQRDLTAEQAASRLRDLPATHYKTN' A
#
# COMPACT_ATOMS: atom_id res chain seq x y z
N TRP A 1 -10.99 7.56 2.50
CA TRP A 1 -10.24 7.69 3.77
C TRP A 1 -10.77 6.63 4.72
N HIS A 2 -9.92 5.70 5.16
CA HIS A 2 -10.31 4.75 6.21
C HIS A 2 -10.28 5.48 7.54
N GLY A 3 -11.42 6.06 7.92
CA GLY A 3 -11.65 6.76 9.19
C GLY A 3 -10.94 8.10 9.29
N ALA A 4 -11.70 9.20 9.35
CA ALA A 4 -11.22 10.47 9.83
C ALA A 4 -11.99 10.84 11.11
N PRO A 5 -11.31 11.31 12.15
CA PRO A 5 -11.85 11.46 13.50
C PRO A 5 -12.78 12.70 13.63
N THR A 6 -13.04 13.42 12.55
CA THR A 6 -13.97 14.55 12.45
C THR A 6 -15.45 14.13 12.41
N ALA A 7 -15.82 13.00 13.01
CA ALA A 7 -17.22 12.67 13.21
C ALA A 7 -17.82 13.76 14.11
N VAL A 8 -18.75 14.55 13.56
CA VAL A 8 -19.47 15.59 14.29
C VAL A 8 -20.09 14.95 15.54
N GLY A 9 -19.66 15.37 16.74
CA GLY A 9 -20.10 14.80 18.02
C GLY A 9 -19.01 14.12 18.88
N TYR A 10 -17.76 14.02 18.42
CA TYR A 10 -16.65 13.52 19.24
C TYR A 10 -15.82 14.68 19.83
N GLU A 11 -16.07 15.04 21.10
CA GLU A 11 -15.30 16.03 21.88
C GLU A 11 -13.96 15.48 22.45
N GLN A 12 -13.47 14.36 21.91
CA GLN A 12 -12.29 13.66 22.42
C GLN A 12 -11.01 14.16 21.74
N ASP A 13 -9.90 14.20 22.47
CA ASP A 13 -8.59 14.56 21.93
C ASP A 13 -8.18 13.63 20.79
N GLN A 14 -7.88 14.21 19.62
CA GLN A 14 -7.55 13.49 18.39
C GLN A 14 -6.07 13.65 18.00
N SER A 15 -5.24 14.20 18.88
CA SER A 15 -3.80 14.43 18.67
C SER A 15 -3.01 13.19 18.25
N HIS A 16 -3.54 11.99 18.55
CA HIS A 16 -2.96 10.70 18.19
C HIS A 16 -3.26 10.25 16.74
N TRP A 17 -4.17 10.92 16.02
CA TRP A 17 -4.48 10.59 14.62
C TRP A 17 -3.57 11.33 13.65
N GLN A 18 -3.06 10.59 12.66
CA GLN A 18 -2.28 11.14 11.56
C GLN A 18 -2.88 10.74 10.22
N LEU A 19 -3.10 11.72 9.35
CA LEU A 19 -3.50 11.49 7.97
C LEU A 19 -2.41 10.69 7.24
N HIS A 20 -2.81 9.57 6.62
CA HIS A 20 -1.95 8.77 5.77
C HIS A 20 -2.77 8.11 4.63
N ALA A 21 -2.09 7.71 3.56
CA ALA A 21 -2.67 7.03 2.40
C ALA A 21 -2.01 5.66 2.20
N HIS A 22 -2.81 4.67 1.78
CA HIS A 22 -2.35 3.31 1.48
C HIS A 22 -2.56 2.98 0.02
N PHE A 23 -1.56 2.36 -0.61
CA PHE A 23 -1.61 1.86 -1.98
C PHE A 23 -1.33 0.36 -1.98
N TYR A 24 -2.24 -0.45 -2.53
CA TYR A 24 -2.14 -1.91 -2.58
C TYR A 24 -2.14 -2.43 -4.04
N PRO A 25 -1.09 -2.17 -4.83
CA PRO A 25 -1.00 -2.64 -6.21
C PRO A 25 -0.78 -4.17 -6.26
N PRO A 26 -1.46 -4.90 -7.16
CA PRO A 26 -1.39 -6.37 -7.16
C PRO A 26 -0.21 -6.93 -7.98
N LEU A 27 0.43 -6.16 -8.87
CA LEU A 27 1.48 -6.66 -9.76
C LEU A 27 2.76 -7.01 -8.99
N LEU A 28 3.37 -8.16 -9.30
CA LEU A 28 4.50 -8.70 -8.53
C LEU A 28 5.77 -8.92 -9.36
N ARG A 29 5.66 -9.60 -10.51
CA ARG A 29 6.84 -10.01 -11.31
C ARG A 29 6.91 -9.35 -12.69
N SER A 30 5.78 -8.96 -13.24
CA SER A 30 5.68 -8.30 -14.55
C SER A 30 4.32 -7.61 -14.70
N ALA A 31 4.09 -6.94 -15.82
CA ALA A 31 2.78 -6.37 -16.18
C ALA A 31 1.65 -7.42 -16.27
N THR A 32 1.99 -8.70 -16.38
CA THR A 32 1.03 -9.81 -16.54
C THR A 32 0.99 -10.76 -15.34
N VAL A 33 1.89 -10.61 -14.36
CA VAL A 33 2.01 -11.53 -13.22
C VAL A 33 1.80 -10.79 -11.90
N LYS A 34 0.71 -11.15 -11.20
CA LYS A 34 0.25 -10.52 -9.94
C LYS A 34 0.36 -11.43 -8.72
N LYS A 35 0.38 -10.84 -7.52
CA LYS A 35 0.17 -11.52 -6.23
C LYS A 35 -1.32 -11.85 -6.09
N PHE A 36 -1.61 -13.07 -5.64
CA PHE A 36 -2.93 -13.52 -5.23
C PHE A 36 -2.95 -13.66 -3.72
N MET A 37 -3.87 -12.95 -3.04
CA MET A 37 -4.11 -13.07 -1.61
C MET A 37 -5.26 -14.06 -1.41
N VAL A 38 -4.94 -15.35 -1.49
CA VAL A 38 -5.92 -16.45 -1.46
C VAL A 38 -5.38 -17.61 -0.62
N GLY A 39 -6.15 -18.69 -0.44
CA GLY A 39 -5.64 -19.89 0.22
C GLY A 39 -5.27 -19.65 1.68
N PHE A 40 -4.01 -19.85 2.05
CA PHE A 40 -3.54 -19.62 3.42
C PHE A 40 -3.77 -18.16 3.84
N GLU A 41 -3.51 -17.21 2.95
CA GLU A 41 -3.69 -15.78 3.23
C GLU A 41 -5.15 -15.36 3.49
N MET A 42 -6.14 -16.20 3.15
CA MET A 42 -7.55 -15.94 3.48
C MET A 42 -7.94 -16.39 4.90
N LEU A 43 -7.23 -17.35 5.48
CA LEU A 43 -7.64 -18.02 6.72
C LEU A 43 -6.57 -18.01 7.81
N GLY A 44 -5.33 -17.62 7.47
CA GLY A 44 -4.19 -17.52 8.38
C GLY A 44 -3.68 -16.09 8.46
N GLU A 45 -2.55 -15.83 7.82
CA GLU A 45 -1.86 -14.55 7.86
C GLU A 45 -1.38 -14.09 6.48
N ALA A 46 -1.07 -12.80 6.36
CA ALA A 46 -0.56 -12.23 5.13
C ALA A 46 0.87 -12.71 4.85
N GLN A 47 1.11 -13.22 3.63
CA GLN A 47 2.42 -13.68 3.19
C GLN A 47 2.91 -12.90 1.97
N ARG A 48 4.22 -12.63 1.91
CA ARG A 48 4.89 -11.86 0.84
C ARG A 48 6.08 -12.62 0.25
N ASP A 49 6.26 -12.48 -1.06
CA ASP A 49 7.37 -13.07 -1.81
C ASP A 49 8.56 -12.09 -2.00
N LEU A 50 8.36 -10.82 -1.67
CA LEU A 50 9.32 -9.72 -1.86
C LEU A 50 9.41 -8.91 -0.57
N THR A 51 10.62 -8.54 -0.13
CA THR A 51 10.78 -7.70 1.07
C THR A 51 10.45 -6.23 0.77
N ALA A 52 10.16 -5.46 1.81
CA ALA A 52 9.85 -4.03 1.65
C ALA A 52 11.06 -3.25 1.13
N GLU A 53 12.27 -3.62 1.56
CA GLU A 53 13.53 -2.99 1.19
C GLU A 53 13.83 -3.21 -0.30
N GLN A 54 13.62 -4.44 -0.78
CA GLN A 54 13.77 -4.78 -2.19
C GLN A 54 12.75 -4.03 -3.06
N ALA A 55 11.48 -3.98 -2.64
CA ALA A 55 10.45 -3.23 -3.35
C ALA A 55 10.77 -1.73 -3.42
N ALA A 56 11.17 -1.13 -2.30
CA ALA A 56 11.50 0.28 -2.22
C ALA A 56 12.74 0.64 -3.04
N SER A 57 13.77 -0.22 -3.07
CA SER A 57 14.94 -0.01 -3.94
C SER A 57 14.51 0.05 -5.40
N ARG A 58 13.75 -0.95 -5.88
CA ARG A 58 13.28 -1.01 -7.27
C ARG A 58 12.47 0.22 -7.66
N LEU A 59 11.64 0.75 -6.77
CA LEU A 59 10.84 1.96 -7.04
C LEU A 59 11.71 3.23 -7.14
N ARG A 60 12.76 3.34 -6.32
CA ARG A 60 13.69 4.50 -6.36
C ARG A 60 14.56 4.50 -7.62
N ASP A 61 14.86 3.33 -8.17
CA ASP A 61 15.69 3.19 -9.37
C ASP A 61 14.95 3.60 -10.67
N LEU A 62 13.64 3.85 -10.61
CA LEU A 62 12.83 4.28 -11.75
C LEU A 62 12.83 5.81 -11.91
N PRO A 63 12.70 6.33 -13.15
CA PRO A 63 12.53 7.77 -13.38
C PRO A 63 11.26 8.33 -12.71
N ALA A 64 11.35 9.54 -12.15
CA ALA A 64 10.20 10.25 -11.61
C ALA A 64 9.24 10.77 -12.70
N THR A 65 9.73 10.96 -13.93
CA THR A 65 8.92 11.38 -15.08
C THR A 65 8.18 10.18 -15.67
N HIS A 66 6.87 10.33 -15.88
CA HIS A 66 6.05 9.28 -16.49
C HIS A 66 6.54 8.98 -17.92
N TYR A 67 6.60 7.71 -18.31
CA TYR A 67 7.19 7.30 -19.60
C TYR A 67 6.48 7.87 -20.84
N LYS A 68 5.22 8.31 -20.72
CA LYS A 68 4.46 8.98 -21.80
C LYS A 68 4.72 10.48 -21.94
N THR A 69 5.45 11.08 -21.00
CA THR A 69 5.76 12.53 -21.02
C THR A 69 7.20 12.82 -21.41
N ASN A 70 7.89 11.82 -21.99
CA ASN A 70 9.16 11.98 -22.70
C ASN A 70 8.91 12.26 -24.18
#